data_AF-A0A9Q0U4D2-F1
#
_entry.id   AF-A0A9Q0U4D2-F1
#
_cell.length_a   1.000
_cell.length_b   1.000
_cell.length_c   1.000
_cell.angle_alpha   90.00
_cell.angle_beta   90.00
_cell.angle_gamma   90.00
#
_symmetry.space_group_name_H-M   'P 1'
#
loop_
_entity.id
_entity.type
_entity.pdbx_description
1 polymer ?
#
loop_
_entity_poly.entity_id
_entity_poly.type
_entity_poly.pdbx_seq_one_letter_code
_entity_poly.pdbx_strand_id
1 'polypeptide(L)'
;MGTASNLKRAAVSLLVPLPSILFYLYFINHYKTSTVDGTTLSPFWSWCVDHPLLLVNALFFFNVNVLFWIISQIQKSHWMIDLYWTVIPMMFVYYYATYPLARYNLWRSRIVIASAWVWSLRLTHNYFRREKWQWGVREDWRFTDMRGQYGKHWWWISFFSVYASQQMFLVGICLPFYIVHSVDKPLDVWDFVAVAVCLCGIVIAYFADTQLHEFVTRNEKLKELGKPMVPNLDRGLWGYSRHPNYFGEQLWWWGLVIIAWNLGHGWAFAGAFVNSMCLAYVTVLVEQRMLKQEYRAEAYRLYQKTTSVPSNKKMNIVQLVLYFDVNGEANFGCNAIVALKCIGQKYSFNIVVSQLKMNTGLLRICFPREGCAGADHHVTVTSELSKYVNNVSSVYCLNLCWMFFQRHCEALPLGVLGSFAKSRNTL
;
A
#
# COMPACT_ATOMS: atom_id res chain seq x y z
N MET A 1 -24.53 -29.61 5.85
CA MET A 1 -23.53 -29.41 4.77
C MET A 1 -22.53 -28.27 5.02
N GLY A 2 -22.79 -27.26 5.87
CA GLY A 2 -21.88 -26.11 6.06
C GLY A 2 -20.62 -26.33 6.93
N THR A 3 -20.69 -27.16 7.97
CA THR A 3 -19.58 -27.35 8.93
C THR A 3 -18.39 -28.11 8.37
N ALA A 4 -18.63 -29.18 7.60
CA ALA A 4 -17.57 -29.97 6.96
C ALA A 4 -16.78 -29.17 5.90
N SER A 5 -17.46 -28.31 5.14
CA SER A 5 -16.82 -27.42 4.16
C SER A 5 -15.94 -26.36 4.84
N ASN A 6 -16.42 -25.80 5.96
CA ASN A 6 -15.67 -24.83 6.75
C ASN A 6 -14.40 -25.45 7.36
N LEU A 7 -14.51 -26.65 7.94
CA LEU A 7 -13.36 -27.38 8.50
C LEU A 7 -12.33 -27.71 7.43
N LYS A 8 -12.76 -28.14 6.24
CA LYS A 8 -11.85 -28.40 5.11
C LYS A 8 -11.08 -27.14 4.71
N ARG A 9 -11.75 -25.98 4.63
CA ARG A 9 -11.09 -24.71 4.29
C ARG A 9 -10.13 -24.25 5.39
N ALA A 10 -10.50 -24.40 6.65
CA ALA A 10 -9.62 -24.13 7.79
C ALA A 10 -8.36 -25.02 7.74
N ALA A 11 -8.53 -26.33 7.51
CA ALA A 11 -7.41 -27.27 7.37
C ALA A 11 -6.49 -26.87 6.22
N VAL A 12 -7.04 -26.56 5.04
CA VAL A 12 -6.24 -26.06 3.90
C VAL A 12 -5.48 -24.79 4.30
N SER A 13 -6.14 -23.80 4.91
CA SER A 13 -5.44 -22.57 5.32
C SER A 13 -4.35 -22.79 6.37
N LEU A 14 -4.37 -23.87 7.15
CA LEU A 14 -3.32 -24.16 8.13
C LEU A 14 -2.19 -25.02 7.57
N LEU A 15 -2.49 -25.89 6.60
CA LEU A 15 -1.52 -26.83 6.02
C LEU A 15 -0.66 -26.21 4.93
N VAL A 16 -1.23 -25.29 4.15
CA VAL A 16 -0.56 -24.70 2.98
C VAL A 16 0.72 -23.90 3.30
N PRO A 17 0.87 -23.17 4.43
CA PRO A 17 2.10 -22.46 4.71
C PRO A 17 3.21 -23.39 5.27
N LEU A 18 2.86 -24.61 5.68
CA LEU A 18 3.78 -25.54 6.35
C LEU A 18 5.04 -25.85 5.54
N PRO A 19 5.02 -26.07 4.22
CA PRO A 19 6.25 -26.36 3.48
C PRO A 19 7.33 -25.28 3.66
N SER A 20 6.95 -23.99 3.62
CA SER A 20 7.91 -22.90 3.83
C SER A 20 8.32 -22.73 5.28
N ILE A 21 7.39 -22.95 6.22
CA ILE A 21 7.69 -22.90 7.66
C ILE A 21 8.67 -24.02 8.02
N LEU A 22 8.38 -25.26 7.61
CA LEU A 22 9.23 -26.42 7.86
C LEU A 22 10.59 -26.28 7.20
N PHE A 23 10.64 -25.80 5.94
CA PHE A 23 11.90 -25.49 5.28
C PHE A 23 12.73 -24.48 6.09
N TYR A 24 12.11 -23.38 6.54
CA TYR A 24 12.81 -22.34 7.29
C TYR A 24 13.30 -22.82 8.67
N LEU A 25 12.49 -23.61 9.37
CA LEU A 25 12.88 -24.22 10.64
C LEU A 25 14.04 -25.20 10.46
N TYR A 26 13.99 -26.03 9.42
CA TYR A 26 15.07 -26.93 9.05
C TYR A 26 16.35 -26.13 8.72
N PHE A 27 16.22 -25.05 7.94
CA PHE A 27 17.33 -24.16 7.60
C PHE A 27 18.01 -23.58 8.84
N ILE A 28 17.23 -23.01 9.78
CA ILE A 28 17.79 -22.48 11.04
C ILE A 28 18.49 -23.57 11.83
N ASN A 29 17.86 -24.75 11.97
CA ASN A 29 18.43 -25.85 12.74
C ASN A 29 19.75 -26.32 12.11
N HIS A 30 19.76 -26.52 10.79
CA HIS A 30 20.94 -26.92 10.05
C HIS A 30 22.07 -25.90 10.19
N TYR A 31 21.77 -24.60 10.07
CA TYR A 31 22.76 -23.54 10.29
C TYR A 31 23.37 -23.59 11.69
N LYS A 32 22.54 -23.76 12.74
CA LYS A 32 23.00 -23.85 14.13
C LYS A 32 23.90 -25.05 14.36
N THR A 33 23.48 -26.24 13.89
CA THR A 33 24.28 -27.47 14.00
C THR A 33 25.61 -27.33 13.28
N SER A 34 25.61 -26.84 12.03
CA SER A 34 26.86 -26.64 11.28
C SER A 34 27.81 -25.65 11.94
N THR A 35 27.29 -24.60 12.57
CA THR A 35 28.10 -23.62 13.31
C THR A 35 28.71 -24.22 14.57
N VAL A 36 27.96 -25.05 15.30
CA VAL A 36 28.45 -25.73 16.53
C VAL A 36 29.51 -26.78 16.19
N ASP A 37 29.29 -27.55 15.12
CA ASP A 37 30.20 -28.62 14.71
C ASP A 37 31.42 -28.10 13.91
N GLY A 38 31.45 -26.81 13.57
CA GLY A 38 32.50 -26.21 12.75
C GLY A 38 32.54 -26.73 11.31
N THR A 39 31.42 -27.26 10.81
CA THR A 39 31.33 -27.84 9.46
C THR A 39 31.06 -26.77 8.40
N THR A 40 31.68 -26.91 7.23
CA THR A 40 31.44 -26.00 6.11
C THR A 40 30.05 -26.24 5.53
N LEU A 41 29.28 -25.15 5.37
CA LEU A 41 27.97 -25.20 4.74
C LEU A 41 28.11 -25.55 3.25
N SER A 42 27.19 -26.36 2.74
CA SER A 42 27.12 -26.60 1.29
C SER A 42 26.82 -25.30 0.53
N PRO A 43 27.14 -25.21 -0.77
CA PRO A 43 26.91 -23.99 -1.56
C PRO A 43 25.45 -23.50 -1.50
N PHE A 44 24.50 -24.43 -1.44
CA PHE A 44 23.07 -24.12 -1.31
C PHE A 44 22.75 -23.43 0.02
N TRP A 45 23.27 -23.94 1.13
CA TRP A 45 23.02 -23.37 2.45
C TRP A 45 23.76 -22.06 2.67
N SER A 46 24.98 -21.92 2.13
CA SER A 46 25.68 -20.63 2.10
C SER A 46 24.85 -19.59 1.35
N TRP A 47 24.36 -19.91 0.14
CA TRP A 47 23.49 -19.01 -0.62
C TRP A 47 22.24 -18.60 0.17
N CYS A 48 21.62 -19.55 0.88
CA CYS A 48 20.48 -19.29 1.75
C CYS A 48 20.80 -18.38 2.93
N VAL A 49 22.04 -18.34 3.41
CA VAL A 49 22.51 -17.44 4.49
C VAL A 49 22.88 -16.06 3.93
N ASP A 50 23.55 -16.02 2.77
CA ASP A 50 24.07 -14.78 2.19
C ASP A 50 22.97 -13.90 1.59
N HIS A 51 21.81 -14.47 1.23
CA HIS A 51 20.75 -13.76 0.50
C HIS A 51 19.37 -13.81 1.20
N PRO A 52 19.19 -13.16 2.36
CA PRO A 52 17.92 -13.17 3.10
C PRO A 52 16.72 -12.67 2.26
N LEU A 53 16.91 -11.59 1.51
CA LEU A 53 15.85 -11.03 0.68
C LEU A 53 15.48 -11.93 -0.49
N LEU A 54 16.44 -12.62 -1.12
CA LEU A 54 16.14 -13.55 -2.20
C LEU A 54 15.47 -14.82 -1.67
N LEU A 55 15.92 -15.32 -0.53
CA LEU A 55 15.33 -16.51 0.08
C LEU A 55 13.86 -16.29 0.47
N VAL A 56 13.53 -15.18 1.14
CA VAL A 56 12.12 -14.89 1.47
C VAL A 56 11.25 -14.70 0.23
N ASN A 57 11.80 -14.09 -0.85
CA ASN A 57 11.11 -13.98 -2.13
C ASN A 57 10.87 -15.35 -2.77
N ALA A 58 11.86 -16.25 -2.73
CA ALA A 58 11.72 -17.60 -3.24
C ALA A 58 10.66 -18.38 -2.44
N LEU A 59 10.70 -18.32 -1.11
CA LEU A 59 9.71 -18.96 -0.24
C LEU A 59 8.29 -18.44 -0.49
N PHE A 60 8.13 -17.12 -0.60
CA PHE A 60 6.86 -16.50 -0.97
C PHE A 60 6.43 -16.96 -2.36
N PHE A 61 7.34 -17.01 -3.33
CA PHE A 61 7.02 -17.39 -4.70
C PHE A 61 6.49 -18.83 -4.77
N PHE A 62 7.18 -19.79 -4.16
CA PHE A 62 6.73 -21.17 -4.18
C PHE A 62 5.44 -21.38 -3.39
N ASN A 63 5.29 -20.75 -2.23
CA ASN A 63 4.13 -20.98 -1.37
C ASN A 63 2.91 -20.18 -1.82
N VAL A 64 3.06 -18.87 -1.99
CA VAL A 64 1.93 -18.00 -2.34
C VAL A 64 1.70 -18.02 -3.84
N ASN A 65 2.71 -17.75 -4.68
CA ASN A 65 2.42 -17.63 -6.11
C ASN A 65 2.13 -18.95 -6.79
N VAL A 66 2.84 -20.03 -6.44
CA VAL A 66 2.61 -21.33 -7.08
C VAL A 66 1.55 -22.12 -6.32
N LEU A 67 1.78 -22.40 -5.03
CA LEU A 67 0.91 -23.31 -4.29
C LEU A 67 -0.49 -22.71 -4.04
N PHE A 68 -0.63 -21.45 -3.60
CA PHE A 68 -1.98 -20.87 -3.45
C PHE A 68 -2.68 -20.71 -4.80
N TRP A 69 -1.94 -20.41 -5.86
CA TRP A 69 -2.53 -20.31 -7.20
C TRP A 69 -3.08 -21.66 -7.65
N ILE A 70 -2.32 -22.75 -7.53
CA ILE A 70 -2.80 -24.10 -7.84
C ILE A 70 -4.07 -24.43 -7.05
N ILE A 71 -4.05 -24.17 -5.74
CA ILE A 71 -5.22 -24.40 -4.87
C ILE A 71 -6.41 -23.55 -5.32
N SER A 72 -6.18 -22.30 -5.72
CA SER A 72 -7.24 -21.42 -6.20
C SER A 72 -7.84 -21.89 -7.52
N GLN A 73 -7.05 -22.50 -8.41
CA GLN A 73 -7.56 -23.10 -9.64
C GLN A 73 -8.44 -24.32 -9.32
N ILE A 74 -8.02 -25.16 -8.36
CA ILE A 74 -8.79 -26.33 -7.92
C ILE A 74 -10.11 -25.90 -7.25
N GLN A 75 -10.06 -24.86 -6.41
CA GLN A 75 -11.21 -24.38 -5.64
C GLN A 75 -12.08 -23.38 -6.42
N LYS A 76 -11.61 -22.91 -7.59
CA LYS A 76 -12.22 -21.84 -8.39
C LYS A 76 -12.47 -20.56 -7.57
N SER A 77 -11.61 -20.30 -6.59
CA SER A 77 -11.72 -19.17 -5.68
C SER A 77 -10.36 -18.75 -5.12
N HIS A 78 -10.11 -17.44 -5.08
CA HIS A 78 -8.88 -16.82 -4.59
C HIS A 78 -8.99 -16.34 -3.13
N TRP A 79 -9.99 -16.78 -2.36
CA TRP A 79 -10.28 -16.32 -0.99
C TRP A 79 -9.08 -16.36 -0.03
N MET A 80 -8.10 -17.25 -0.26
CA MET A 80 -6.94 -17.41 0.61
C MET A 80 -6.08 -16.14 0.68
N ILE A 81 -5.99 -15.37 -0.41
CA ILE A 81 -5.10 -14.20 -0.44
C ILE A 81 -5.50 -13.15 0.59
N ASP A 82 -6.80 -12.93 0.78
CA ASP A 82 -7.34 -11.95 1.74
C ASP A 82 -7.03 -12.33 3.18
N LEU A 83 -7.13 -13.63 3.51
CA LEU A 83 -6.81 -14.14 4.84
C LEU A 83 -5.32 -13.99 5.13
N TYR A 84 -4.48 -14.39 4.18
CA TYR A 84 -3.03 -14.40 4.36
C TYR A 84 -2.37 -13.04 4.35
N TRP A 85 -3.05 -12.03 3.79
CA TRP A 85 -2.69 -10.62 3.96
C TRP A 85 -2.51 -10.22 5.43
N THR A 86 -3.23 -10.89 6.34
CA THR A 86 -3.15 -10.63 7.79
C THR A 86 -2.00 -11.36 8.47
N VAL A 87 -1.46 -12.42 7.85
CA VAL A 87 -0.50 -13.37 8.47
C VAL A 87 0.91 -13.21 7.88
N ILE A 88 1.05 -12.97 6.58
CA ILE A 88 2.34 -12.90 5.90
C ILE A 88 3.27 -11.83 6.49
N PRO A 89 2.83 -10.60 6.80
CA PRO A 89 3.69 -9.61 7.45
C PRO A 89 4.27 -10.11 8.79
N MET A 90 3.51 -10.92 9.54
CA MET A 90 4.00 -11.57 10.76
C MET A 90 5.05 -12.64 10.44
N MET A 91 4.82 -13.45 9.41
CA MET A 91 5.83 -14.42 8.98
C MET A 91 7.13 -13.73 8.56
N PHE A 92 7.05 -12.59 7.88
CA PHE A 92 8.22 -11.80 7.47
C PHE A 92 8.95 -11.18 8.66
N VAL A 93 8.25 -10.55 9.61
CA VAL A 93 8.94 -9.95 10.77
C VAL A 93 9.67 -11.01 11.59
N TYR A 94 9.07 -12.20 11.78
CA TYR A 94 9.74 -13.31 12.46
C TYR A 94 10.90 -13.87 11.64
N TYR A 95 10.71 -14.09 10.34
CA TYR A 95 11.77 -14.53 9.44
C TYR A 95 12.99 -13.61 9.53
N TYR A 96 12.81 -12.28 9.49
CA TYR A 96 13.92 -11.35 9.59
C TYR A 96 14.53 -11.31 11.00
N ALA A 97 13.72 -11.43 12.06
CA ALA A 97 14.19 -11.41 13.44
C ALA A 97 15.04 -12.63 13.83
N THR A 98 14.69 -13.81 13.29
CA THR A 98 15.37 -15.08 13.60
C THR A 98 16.41 -15.49 12.56
N TYR A 99 16.62 -14.65 11.54
CA TYR A 99 17.57 -14.95 10.48
C TYR A 99 19.02 -15.01 11.00
N PRO A 100 19.87 -15.94 10.53
CA PRO A 100 21.23 -16.11 11.03
C PRO A 100 22.11 -14.84 11.09
N LEU A 101 22.00 -13.99 10.06
CA LEU A 101 22.79 -12.76 9.95
C LEU A 101 22.10 -11.53 10.58
N ALA A 102 20.97 -11.71 11.25
CA ALA A 102 20.23 -10.60 11.84
C ALA A 102 21.04 -9.93 12.96
N ARG A 103 21.17 -8.61 12.87
CA ARG A 103 21.88 -7.78 13.85
C ARG A 103 21.02 -6.57 14.15
N TYR A 104 20.54 -6.45 15.38
CA TYR A 104 19.55 -5.45 15.72
C TYR A 104 19.47 -5.17 17.21
N ASN A 105 18.89 -4.02 17.53
CA ASN A 105 18.53 -3.68 18.89
C ASN A 105 17.31 -4.50 19.37
N LEU A 106 17.49 -5.24 20.47
CA LEU A 106 16.47 -6.13 21.01
C LEU A 106 15.15 -5.42 21.37
N TRP A 107 15.22 -4.21 21.91
CA TRP A 107 14.02 -3.45 22.30
C TRP A 107 13.25 -2.95 21.09
N ARG A 108 13.94 -2.40 20.08
CA ARG A 108 13.30 -1.99 18.82
C ARG A 108 12.57 -3.17 18.17
N SER A 109 13.24 -4.32 18.05
CA SER A 109 12.64 -5.54 17.49
C SER A 109 11.38 -5.96 18.26
N ARG A 110 11.44 -6.04 19.60
CA ARG A 110 10.29 -6.41 20.43
C ARG A 110 9.11 -5.45 20.28
N ILE A 111 9.36 -4.14 20.24
CA ILE A 111 8.32 -3.12 20.07
C ILE A 111 7.65 -3.26 18.69
N VAL A 112 8.45 -3.44 17.64
CA VAL A 112 7.93 -3.60 16.27
C VAL A 112 7.13 -4.90 16.14
N ILE A 113 7.63 -6.02 16.67
CA ILE A 113 6.92 -7.31 16.65
C ILE A 113 5.61 -7.22 17.45
N ALA A 114 5.62 -6.61 18.64
CA ALA A 114 4.42 -6.42 19.43
C ALA A 114 3.39 -5.54 18.71
N SER A 115 3.83 -4.43 18.12
CA SER A 115 2.96 -3.54 17.34
C SER A 115 2.39 -4.24 16.10
N ALA A 116 3.20 -5.07 15.43
CA ALA A 116 2.79 -5.87 14.28
C ALA A 116 1.75 -6.93 14.67
N TRP A 117 1.89 -7.56 15.85
CA TRP A 117 0.86 -8.46 16.39
C TRP A 117 -0.45 -7.73 16.62
N VAL A 118 -0.43 -6.55 17.23
CA VAL A 118 -1.66 -5.76 17.45
C VAL A 118 -2.31 -5.41 16.11
N TRP A 119 -1.53 -4.97 15.11
CA TRP A 119 -2.03 -4.69 13.77
C TRP A 119 -2.61 -5.94 13.07
N SER A 120 -1.90 -7.07 13.14
CA SER A 120 -2.30 -8.34 12.52
C SER A 120 -3.56 -8.91 13.16
N LEU A 121 -3.61 -9.00 14.49
CA LEU A 121 -4.78 -9.48 15.23
C LEU A 121 -6.01 -8.63 14.95
N ARG A 122 -5.87 -7.30 14.88
CA ARG A 122 -6.95 -6.39 14.49
C ARG A 122 -7.47 -6.74 13.09
N LEU A 123 -6.58 -6.90 12.11
CA LEU A 123 -6.96 -7.18 10.73
C LEU A 123 -7.61 -8.58 10.60
N THR A 124 -7.05 -9.59 11.25
CA THR A 124 -7.61 -10.94 11.33
C THR A 124 -8.99 -10.95 11.99
N HIS A 125 -9.16 -10.22 13.10
CA HIS A 125 -10.45 -10.05 13.78
C HIS A 125 -11.48 -9.36 12.89
N ASN A 126 -11.08 -8.31 12.15
CA ASN A 126 -11.95 -7.64 11.19
C ASN A 126 -12.39 -8.59 10.06
N TYR A 127 -11.45 -9.39 9.52
CA TYR A 127 -11.74 -10.42 8.51
C TYR A 127 -12.77 -11.44 9.03
N PHE A 128 -12.51 -12.08 10.18
CA PHE A 128 -13.42 -13.14 10.67
C PHE A 128 -14.79 -12.64 11.07
N ARG A 129 -14.90 -11.47 11.72
CA ARG A 129 -16.22 -10.88 12.04
C ARG A 129 -17.03 -10.62 10.78
N ARG A 130 -16.39 -10.12 9.73
CA ARG A 130 -17.00 -9.85 8.42
C ARG A 130 -17.49 -11.12 7.74
N GLU A 131 -16.74 -12.22 7.87
CA GLU A 131 -17.10 -13.53 7.30
C GLU A 131 -17.93 -14.40 8.27
N LYS A 132 -18.50 -13.84 9.35
CA LYS A 132 -19.31 -14.54 10.35
C LYS A 132 -18.60 -15.78 10.95
N TRP A 133 -17.30 -15.67 11.17
CA TRP A 133 -16.41 -16.73 11.69
C TRP A 133 -16.34 -17.98 10.81
N GLN A 134 -16.61 -17.82 9.51
CA GLN A 134 -16.46 -18.86 8.50
C GLN A 134 -15.24 -18.58 7.60
N TRP A 135 -14.57 -19.64 7.18
CA TRP A 135 -13.35 -19.59 6.40
C TRP A 135 -13.68 -19.56 4.91
N GLY A 136 -13.17 -18.55 4.22
CA GLY A 136 -13.17 -18.50 2.75
C GLY A 136 -14.53 -18.56 2.09
N VAL A 137 -15.58 -18.05 2.75
CA VAL A 137 -16.95 -18.06 2.21
C VAL A 137 -17.09 -17.07 1.06
N ARG A 138 -16.50 -15.89 1.22
CA ARG A 138 -16.53 -14.83 0.23
C ARG A 138 -15.17 -14.65 -0.42
N GLU A 139 -15.19 -14.49 -1.74
CA GLU A 139 -14.05 -14.04 -2.52
C GLU A 139 -14.11 -12.50 -2.67
N ASP A 140 -12.96 -11.84 -2.73
CA ASP A 140 -12.91 -10.43 -3.10
C ASP A 140 -13.56 -10.20 -4.47
N TRP A 141 -14.52 -9.29 -4.51
CA TRP A 141 -15.28 -8.93 -5.69
C TRP A 141 -14.41 -8.48 -6.88
N ARG A 142 -13.22 -7.93 -6.63
CA ARG A 142 -12.28 -7.52 -7.68
C ARG A 142 -11.81 -8.72 -8.48
N PHE A 143 -11.57 -9.85 -7.83
CA PHE A 143 -11.19 -11.10 -8.52
C PHE A 143 -12.36 -11.66 -9.32
N THR A 144 -13.59 -11.56 -8.80
CA THR A 144 -14.79 -11.96 -9.52
C THR A 144 -15.02 -11.08 -10.77
N ASP A 145 -14.86 -9.76 -10.65
CA ASP A 145 -15.00 -8.82 -11.76
C ASP A 145 -13.91 -9.06 -12.83
N MET A 146 -12.65 -9.28 -12.41
CA MET A 146 -11.56 -9.59 -13.35
C MET A 146 -11.76 -10.95 -14.03
N ARG A 147 -12.27 -11.96 -13.32
CA ARG A 147 -12.63 -13.26 -13.92
C ARG A 147 -13.66 -13.09 -15.02
N GLY A 148 -14.65 -12.22 -14.83
CA GLY A 148 -15.63 -11.88 -15.86
C GLY A 148 -15.00 -11.20 -17.09
N GLN A 149 -14.07 -10.27 -16.86
CA GLN A 149 -13.38 -9.52 -17.93
C GLN A 149 -12.44 -10.39 -18.78
N TYR A 150 -11.66 -11.26 -18.13
CA TYR A 150 -10.63 -12.07 -18.81
C TYR A 150 -11.12 -13.44 -19.29
N GLY A 151 -12.29 -13.89 -18.81
CA GLY A 151 -12.96 -15.11 -19.27
C GLY A 151 -12.03 -16.34 -19.29
N LYS A 152 -11.83 -16.92 -20.48
CA LYS A 152 -11.02 -18.14 -20.68
C LYS A 152 -9.54 -17.96 -20.31
N HIS A 153 -9.02 -16.74 -20.31
CA HIS A 153 -7.61 -16.46 -19.99
C HIS A 153 -7.38 -16.23 -18.49
N TRP A 154 -8.45 -16.20 -17.67
CA TRP A 154 -8.35 -15.92 -16.25
C TRP A 154 -7.38 -16.84 -15.50
N TRP A 155 -7.28 -18.11 -15.88
CA TRP A 155 -6.44 -19.08 -15.16
C TRP A 155 -4.97 -18.63 -15.09
N TRP A 156 -4.35 -18.22 -16.20
CA TRP A 156 -2.96 -17.74 -16.20
C TRP A 156 -2.84 -16.25 -15.87
N ILE A 157 -3.83 -15.42 -16.23
CA ILE A 157 -3.83 -13.99 -15.88
C ILE A 157 -3.95 -13.80 -14.37
N SER A 158 -4.67 -14.68 -13.67
CA SER A 158 -4.78 -14.65 -12.21
C SER A 158 -3.43 -14.85 -11.53
N PHE A 159 -2.51 -15.63 -12.10
CA PHE A 159 -1.15 -15.78 -11.58
C PHE A 159 -0.43 -14.42 -11.50
N PHE A 160 -0.46 -13.65 -12.59
CA PHE A 160 0.21 -12.34 -12.63
C PHE A 160 -0.56 -11.25 -11.88
N SER A 161 -1.88 -11.21 -12.04
CA SER A 161 -2.72 -10.12 -11.54
C SER A 161 -3.03 -10.26 -10.06
N VAL A 162 -3.17 -11.49 -9.55
CA VAL A 162 -3.52 -11.78 -8.15
C VAL A 162 -2.32 -12.20 -7.33
N TYR A 163 -1.37 -12.97 -7.87
CA TYR A 163 -0.31 -13.54 -7.04
C TYR A 163 1.00 -12.78 -7.19
N ALA A 164 1.55 -12.68 -8.40
CA ALA A 164 2.81 -11.98 -8.64
C ALA A 164 2.76 -10.51 -8.19
N SER A 165 1.63 -9.83 -8.44
CA SER A 165 1.38 -8.47 -7.95
C SER A 165 1.45 -8.37 -6.42
N GLN A 166 0.90 -9.36 -5.70
CA GLN A 166 0.90 -9.39 -4.23
C GLN A 166 2.28 -9.67 -3.67
N GLN A 167 3.11 -10.47 -4.36
CA GLN A 167 4.52 -10.62 -3.98
C GLN A 167 5.23 -9.27 -4.00
N MET A 168 5.16 -8.55 -5.12
CA MET A 168 5.83 -7.25 -5.26
C MET A 168 5.38 -6.28 -4.17
N PHE A 169 4.08 -6.31 -3.86
CA PHE A 169 3.48 -5.44 -2.86
C PHE A 169 3.87 -5.78 -1.42
N LEU A 170 3.63 -7.03 -1.00
CA LEU A 170 3.84 -7.47 0.39
C LEU A 170 5.33 -7.49 0.75
N VAL A 171 6.20 -7.91 -0.18
CA VAL A 171 7.64 -7.86 0.05
C VAL A 171 8.09 -6.41 0.15
N GLY A 172 7.66 -5.55 -0.78
CA GLY A 172 8.04 -4.13 -0.79
C GLY A 172 7.60 -3.39 0.47
N ILE A 173 6.35 -3.55 0.89
CA ILE A 173 5.81 -2.84 2.06
C ILE A 173 6.39 -3.35 3.40
N CYS A 174 6.92 -4.58 3.42
CA CYS A 174 7.54 -5.19 4.59
C CYS A 174 9.06 -5.01 4.67
N LEU A 175 9.69 -4.31 3.71
CA LEU A 175 11.11 -3.97 3.77
C LEU A 175 11.55 -3.27 5.07
N PRO A 176 10.72 -2.41 5.71
CA PRO A 176 11.05 -1.89 7.03
C PRO A 176 11.34 -2.97 8.09
N PHE A 177 10.67 -4.13 8.04
CA PHE A 177 10.95 -5.23 8.96
C PHE A 177 12.33 -5.84 8.74
N TYR A 178 12.80 -5.93 7.49
CA TYR A 178 14.16 -6.35 7.20
C TYR A 178 15.17 -5.37 7.82
N ILE A 179 14.95 -4.07 7.61
CA ILE A 179 15.85 -3.00 8.08
C ILE A 179 15.93 -2.97 9.61
N VAL A 180 14.79 -3.11 10.29
CA VAL A 180 14.73 -3.19 11.76
C VAL A 180 15.60 -4.33 12.31
N HIS A 181 15.74 -5.42 11.56
CA HIS A 181 16.51 -6.61 11.95
C HIS A 181 17.90 -6.70 11.31
N SER A 182 18.32 -5.68 10.54
CA SER A 182 19.64 -5.63 9.89
C SER A 182 20.57 -4.55 10.45
N VAL A 183 20.05 -3.62 11.26
CA VAL A 183 20.81 -2.49 11.80
C VAL A 183 20.77 -2.49 13.34
N ASP A 184 21.94 -2.61 13.95
CA ASP A 184 22.11 -2.46 15.40
C ASP A 184 22.51 -1.03 15.77
N LYS A 185 21.50 -0.21 16.04
CA LYS A 185 21.63 1.15 16.57
C LYS A 185 20.82 1.26 17.86
N PRO A 186 21.25 2.06 18.86
CA PRO A 186 20.44 2.33 20.04
C PRO A 186 19.09 2.93 19.67
N LEU A 187 18.12 2.85 20.58
CA LEU A 187 16.83 3.52 20.42
C LEU A 187 17.02 5.03 20.42
N ASP A 188 16.24 5.70 19.58
CA ASP A 188 16.21 7.15 19.46
C ASP A 188 14.76 7.68 19.54
N VAL A 189 14.59 8.98 19.70
CA VAL A 189 13.30 9.69 19.75
C VAL A 189 12.42 9.35 18.54
N TRP A 190 13.03 9.19 17.35
CA TRP A 190 12.31 8.82 16.14
C TRP A 190 11.66 7.42 16.20
N ASP A 191 12.21 6.48 16.97
CA ASP A 191 11.58 5.18 17.20
C ASP A 191 10.25 5.37 17.95
N PHE A 192 10.21 6.25 18.95
CA PHE A 192 8.98 6.54 19.71
C PHE A 192 7.95 7.30 18.86
N VAL A 193 8.40 8.26 18.03
CA VAL A 193 7.53 8.97 17.08
C VAL A 193 6.90 7.97 16.10
N ALA A 194 7.70 7.07 15.52
CA ALA A 194 7.22 6.06 14.61
C ALA A 194 6.19 5.11 15.26
N VAL A 195 6.47 4.64 16.48
CA VAL A 195 5.55 3.80 17.25
C VAL A 195 4.25 4.53 17.53
N ALA A 196 4.30 5.81 17.92
CA ALA A 196 3.10 6.62 18.11
C ALA A 196 2.28 6.74 16.82
N VAL A 197 2.91 6.95 15.67
CA VAL A 197 2.25 6.99 14.36
C VAL A 197 1.59 5.64 14.04
N CYS A 198 2.30 4.52 14.24
CA CYS A 198 1.76 3.18 14.06
C CYS A 198 0.53 2.91 14.94
N LEU A 199 0.62 3.23 16.24
CA LEU A 199 -0.47 3.02 17.20
C LEU A 199 -1.68 3.89 16.87
N CYS A 200 -1.47 5.17 16.51
CA CYS A 200 -2.53 6.03 16.02
C CYS A 200 -3.23 5.43 14.79
N GLY A 201 -2.46 4.90 13.84
CA GLY A 201 -2.98 4.20 12.66
C GLY A 201 -3.86 3.00 13.02
N ILE A 202 -3.37 2.13 13.90
CA ILE A 202 -4.10 0.95 14.40
C ILE A 202 -5.40 1.36 15.09
N VAL A 203 -5.37 2.37 15.96
CA VAL A 203 -6.54 2.84 16.71
C VAL A 203 -7.59 3.41 15.77
N ILE A 204 -7.21 4.28 14.83
CA ILE A 204 -8.11 4.85 13.83
C ILE A 204 -8.74 3.73 12.99
N ALA A 205 -7.93 2.80 12.50
CA ALA A 205 -8.41 1.68 11.69
C ALA A 205 -9.38 0.79 12.49
N TYR A 206 -9.06 0.46 13.74
CA TYR A 206 -9.92 -0.37 14.60
C TYR A 206 -11.30 0.25 14.83
N PHE A 207 -11.36 1.54 15.17
CA PHE A 207 -12.63 2.23 15.38
C PHE A 207 -13.41 2.40 14.07
N ALA A 208 -12.73 2.73 12.97
CA ALA A 208 -13.34 2.87 11.66
C ALA A 208 -13.97 1.56 11.17
N ASP A 209 -13.22 0.46 11.27
CA ASP A 209 -13.69 -0.88 10.89
C ASP A 209 -14.85 -1.35 11.78
N THR A 210 -14.81 -1.06 13.08
CA THR A 210 -15.89 -1.43 14.01
C THR A 210 -17.17 -0.65 13.71
N GLN A 211 -17.08 0.66 13.46
CA GLN A 211 -18.24 1.47 13.02
C GLN A 211 -18.83 0.94 11.70
N LEU A 212 -17.98 0.55 10.75
CA LEU A 212 -18.43 -0.02 9.47
C LEU A 212 -19.11 -1.37 9.66
N HIS A 213 -18.54 -2.25 10.49
CA HIS A 213 -19.11 -3.55 10.77
C HIS A 213 -20.50 -3.43 11.41
N GLU A 214 -20.65 -2.59 12.45
CA GLU A 214 -21.94 -2.36 13.10
C GLU A 214 -22.99 -1.79 12.15
N PHE A 215 -22.59 -0.86 11.27
CA PHE A 215 -23.46 -0.31 10.24
C PHE A 215 -23.95 -1.38 9.25
N VAL A 216 -23.02 -2.20 8.74
CA VAL A 216 -23.36 -3.28 7.80
C VAL A 216 -24.27 -4.31 8.48
N THR A 217 -23.93 -4.76 9.69
CA THR A 217 -24.76 -5.72 10.45
C THR A 217 -26.14 -5.16 10.76
N ARG A 218 -26.26 -3.86 11.09
CA ARG A 218 -27.56 -3.21 11.29
C ARG A 218 -28.38 -3.22 10.00
N ASN A 219 -27.77 -2.90 8.87
CA ASN A 219 -28.46 -2.91 7.57
C ASN A 219 -28.88 -4.31 7.14
N GLU A 220 -28.09 -5.35 7.42
CA GLU A 220 -28.48 -6.74 7.21
C GLU A 220 -29.76 -7.07 8.00
N LYS A 221 -29.82 -6.71 9.29
CA LYS A 221 -31.03 -6.90 10.12
C LYS A 221 -32.24 -6.13 9.62
N LEU A 222 -32.06 -4.88 9.18
CA LEU A 222 -33.15 -4.08 8.61
C LEU A 222 -33.71 -4.74 7.36
N LYS A 223 -32.84 -5.25 6.49
CA LYS A 223 -33.22 -5.99 5.29
C LYS A 223 -34.00 -7.26 5.61
N GLU A 224 -33.56 -8.04 6.58
CA GLU A 224 -34.27 -9.24 7.07
C GLU A 224 -35.67 -8.92 7.60
N LEU A 225 -35.84 -7.76 8.24
CA LEU A 225 -37.13 -7.26 8.75
C LEU A 225 -37.98 -6.54 7.69
N GLY A 226 -37.56 -6.50 6.42
CA GLY A 226 -38.26 -5.78 5.35
C GLY A 226 -38.28 -4.26 5.52
N LYS A 227 -37.41 -3.69 6.36
CA LYS A 227 -37.31 -2.25 6.63
C LYS A 227 -36.34 -1.57 5.66
N PRO A 228 -36.52 -0.27 5.36
CA PRO A 228 -35.58 0.47 4.52
C PRO A 228 -34.19 0.49 5.15
N MET A 229 -33.17 0.16 4.37
CA MET A 229 -31.77 0.22 4.80
C MET A 229 -31.27 1.66 4.85
N VAL A 230 -30.32 1.94 5.74
CA VAL A 230 -29.66 3.24 5.79
C VAL A 230 -28.62 3.29 4.67
N PRO A 231 -28.66 4.29 3.78
CA PRO A 231 -27.84 4.27 2.56
C PRO A 231 -26.36 4.45 2.85
N ASN A 232 -25.97 5.29 3.84
CA ASN A 232 -24.58 5.63 4.12
C ASN A 232 -24.24 5.65 5.60
N LEU A 233 -22.97 5.40 5.90
CA LEU A 233 -22.37 5.65 7.20
C LEU A 233 -21.66 7.01 7.13
N ASP A 234 -22.29 8.03 7.70
CA ASP A 234 -21.85 9.44 7.67
C ASP A 234 -21.61 10.03 9.06
N ARG A 235 -21.52 9.18 10.09
CA ARG A 235 -21.27 9.54 11.49
C ARG A 235 -19.96 8.95 12.00
N GLY A 236 -19.48 9.47 13.12
CA GLY A 236 -18.22 9.03 13.72
C GLY A 236 -17.04 9.38 12.83
N LEU A 237 -16.06 8.47 12.71
CA LEU A 237 -14.88 8.69 11.88
C LEU A 237 -15.22 8.82 10.40
N TRP A 238 -16.29 8.15 9.98
CA TRP A 238 -16.80 8.22 8.62
C TRP A 238 -17.41 9.59 8.29
N GLY A 239 -17.87 10.36 9.28
CA GLY A 239 -18.30 11.75 9.04
C GLY A 239 -17.14 12.67 8.62
N TYR A 240 -15.93 12.42 9.13
CA TYR A 240 -14.73 13.21 8.84
C TYR A 240 -14.03 12.80 7.55
N SER A 241 -14.02 11.50 7.25
CA SER A 241 -13.36 10.92 6.07
C SER A 241 -14.20 9.79 5.51
N ARG A 242 -14.31 9.70 4.18
CA ARG A 242 -15.03 8.60 3.53
C ARG A 242 -14.31 7.26 3.61
N HIS A 243 -13.01 7.24 3.94
CA HIS A 243 -12.20 6.03 4.11
C HIS A 243 -11.23 6.19 5.29
N PRO A 244 -11.74 6.28 6.54
CA PRO A 244 -10.90 6.52 7.70
C PRO A 244 -10.05 5.29 8.05
N ASN A 245 -10.54 4.08 7.76
CA ASN A 245 -9.77 2.85 7.91
C ASN A 245 -8.55 2.82 6.98
N TYR A 246 -8.69 3.25 5.73
CA TYR A 246 -7.56 3.34 4.79
C TYR A 246 -6.49 4.31 5.27
N PHE A 247 -6.89 5.43 5.88
CA PHE A 247 -5.95 6.35 6.50
C PHE A 247 -5.19 5.69 7.66
N GLY A 248 -5.89 4.95 8.52
CA GLY A 248 -5.25 4.19 9.60
C GLY A 248 -4.25 3.15 9.10
N GLU A 249 -4.59 2.42 8.02
CA GLU A 249 -3.65 1.49 7.37
C GLU A 249 -2.42 2.21 6.82
N GLN A 250 -2.58 3.39 6.21
CA GLN A 250 -1.43 4.15 5.72
C GLN A 250 -0.52 4.61 6.87
N LEU A 251 -1.08 5.12 7.97
CA LEU A 251 -0.28 5.51 9.14
C LEU A 251 0.55 4.35 9.69
N TRP A 252 0.00 3.13 9.72
CA TRP A 252 0.74 1.94 10.11
C TRP A 252 1.99 1.73 9.23
N TRP A 253 1.83 1.69 7.91
CA TRP A 253 2.95 1.43 7.01
C TRP A 253 3.96 2.59 6.96
N TRP A 254 3.48 3.83 7.00
CA TRP A 254 4.36 5.01 7.04
C TRP A 254 5.10 5.15 8.38
N GLY A 255 4.50 4.71 9.50
CA GLY A 255 5.20 4.62 10.77
C GLY A 255 6.41 3.67 10.71
N LEU A 256 6.27 2.51 10.05
CA LEU A 256 7.39 1.61 9.82
C LEU A 256 8.48 2.23 8.93
N VAL A 257 8.11 3.02 7.92
CA VAL A 257 9.07 3.77 7.09
C VAL A 257 9.87 4.79 7.91
N ILE A 258 9.25 5.46 8.89
CA ILE A 258 9.97 6.39 9.77
C ILE A 258 11.10 5.66 10.52
N ILE A 259 10.84 4.44 11.02
CA ILE A 259 11.88 3.61 11.67
C ILE A 259 13.00 3.29 10.68
N ALA A 260 12.64 2.79 9.49
CA ALA A 260 13.61 2.43 8.46
C ALA A 260 14.49 3.61 8.02
N TRP A 261 13.87 4.79 7.88
CA TRP A 261 14.57 6.03 7.56
C TRP A 261 15.54 6.43 8.66
N ASN A 262 15.12 6.39 9.93
CA ASN A 262 15.99 6.68 11.07
C ASN A 262 17.22 5.75 11.13
N LEU A 263 17.06 4.51 10.67
CA LEU A 263 18.16 3.56 10.58
C LEU A 263 19.13 3.83 9.43
N GLY A 264 18.83 4.78 8.54
CA GLY A 264 19.65 5.18 7.39
C GLY A 264 19.20 4.53 6.07
N HIS A 265 18.05 3.87 6.04
CA HIS A 265 17.54 3.14 4.88
C HIS A 265 16.27 3.81 4.33
N GLY A 266 16.40 5.08 3.92
CA GLY A 266 15.29 5.88 3.40
C GLY A 266 14.54 5.21 2.25
N TRP A 267 15.23 4.47 1.37
CA TRP A 267 14.67 3.77 0.20
C TRP A 267 13.49 2.83 0.51
N ALA A 268 13.32 2.41 1.78
CA ALA A 268 12.14 1.67 2.22
C ALA A 268 10.81 2.42 1.99
N PHE A 269 10.86 3.76 1.80
CA PHE A 269 9.70 4.57 1.44
C PHE A 269 9.02 4.09 0.15
N ALA A 270 9.77 3.51 -0.78
CA ALA A 270 9.25 3.07 -2.08
C ALA A 270 8.10 2.07 -1.93
N GLY A 271 8.20 1.13 -0.98
CA GLY A 271 7.16 0.16 -0.70
C GLY A 271 5.87 0.80 -0.19
N ALA A 272 5.97 1.69 0.79
CA ALA A 272 4.82 2.41 1.34
C ALA A 272 4.19 3.39 0.33
N PHE A 273 5.01 4.00 -0.53
CA PHE A 273 4.55 4.88 -1.60
C PHE A 273 3.74 4.10 -2.64
N VAL A 274 4.25 2.97 -3.15
CA VAL A 274 3.50 2.09 -4.06
C VAL A 274 2.21 1.60 -3.39
N ASN A 275 2.24 1.28 -2.10
CA ASN A 275 1.05 0.94 -1.33
C ASN A 275 0.02 2.08 -1.27
N SER A 276 0.47 3.31 -1.04
CA SER A 276 -0.38 4.50 -1.04
C SER A 276 -1.05 4.71 -2.40
N MET A 277 -0.30 4.55 -3.49
CA MET A 277 -0.82 4.67 -4.87
C MET A 277 -1.86 3.59 -5.19
N CYS A 278 -1.58 2.34 -4.82
CA CYS A 278 -2.53 1.24 -4.98
C CYS A 278 -3.80 1.49 -4.17
N LEU A 279 -3.69 1.94 -2.92
CA LEU A 279 -4.85 2.21 -2.09
C LEU A 279 -5.67 3.40 -2.62
N ALA A 280 -5.02 4.43 -3.17
CA ALA A 280 -5.70 5.53 -3.85
C ALA A 280 -6.50 5.02 -5.07
N TYR A 281 -5.92 4.13 -5.87
CA TYR A 281 -6.63 3.49 -6.99
C TYR A 281 -7.81 2.62 -6.51
N VAL A 282 -7.60 1.78 -5.51
CA VAL A 282 -8.67 0.95 -4.90
C VAL A 282 -9.79 1.83 -4.34
N THR A 283 -9.46 2.98 -3.75
CA THR A 283 -10.45 3.95 -3.26
C THR A 283 -11.37 4.41 -4.39
N VAL A 284 -10.83 4.73 -5.56
CA VAL A 284 -11.63 5.11 -6.73
C VAL A 284 -12.57 3.96 -7.15
N LEU A 285 -12.06 2.73 -7.20
CA LEU A 285 -12.87 1.56 -7.55
C LEU A 285 -14.02 1.33 -6.57
N VAL A 286 -13.76 1.50 -5.27
CA VAL A 286 -14.79 1.37 -4.22
C VAL A 286 -15.84 2.47 -4.36
N GLU A 287 -15.43 3.73 -4.53
CA GLU A 287 -16.35 4.86 -4.69
C GLU A 287 -17.24 4.68 -5.93
N GLN A 288 -16.67 4.24 -7.06
CA GLN A 288 -17.43 3.92 -8.28
C GLN A 288 -18.43 2.79 -8.03
N ARG A 289 -18.03 1.74 -7.29
CA ARG A 289 -18.91 0.63 -6.95
C ARG A 289 -20.09 1.08 -6.06
N MET A 290 -19.85 2.00 -5.12
CA MET A 290 -20.93 2.57 -4.30
C MET A 290 -21.93 3.37 -5.14
N LEU A 291 -21.45 4.11 -6.14
CA LEU A 291 -22.29 4.89 -7.05
C LEU A 291 -23.11 4.04 -8.04
N LYS A 292 -22.67 2.81 -8.34
CA LYS A 292 -23.42 1.86 -9.17
C LYS A 292 -24.65 1.27 -8.47
N GLN A 293 -24.76 1.41 -7.15
CA GLN A 293 -25.88 0.88 -6.38
C GLN A 293 -27.02 1.91 -6.32
N GLU A 294 -28.08 1.72 -7.11
CA GLU A 294 -29.17 2.68 -7.29
C GLU A 294 -29.78 3.15 -5.96
N TYR A 295 -30.06 2.22 -5.03
CA TYR A 295 -30.70 2.53 -3.74
C TYR A 295 -29.93 3.55 -2.87
N ARG A 296 -28.62 3.72 -3.08
CA ARG A 296 -27.77 4.63 -2.29
C ARG A 296 -27.05 5.68 -3.12
N ALA A 297 -27.11 5.62 -4.44
CA ALA A 297 -26.29 6.45 -5.32
C ALA A 297 -26.48 7.95 -5.07
N GLU A 298 -27.72 8.40 -4.93
CA GLU A 298 -28.03 9.81 -4.67
C GLU A 298 -27.53 10.27 -3.30
N ALA A 299 -27.86 9.52 -2.24
CA ALA A 299 -27.38 9.80 -0.89
C ALA A 299 -25.83 9.81 -0.84
N TYR A 300 -25.17 8.91 -1.58
CA TYR A 300 -23.71 8.83 -1.62
C TYR A 300 -23.09 10.02 -2.36
N ARG A 301 -23.70 10.53 -3.44
CA ARG A 301 -23.27 11.77 -4.08
C ARG A 301 -23.36 12.97 -3.13
N LEU A 302 -24.39 13.03 -2.29
CA LEU A 302 -24.49 14.08 -1.27
C LEU A 302 -23.37 13.95 -0.23
N TYR A 303 -23.12 12.72 0.24
CA TYR A 303 -22.04 12.41 1.16
C TYR A 303 -20.64 12.75 0.59
N GLN A 304 -20.41 12.55 -0.70
CA GLN A 304 -19.17 12.95 -1.38
C GLN A 304 -18.93 14.48 -1.35
N LYS A 305 -20.00 15.29 -1.29
CA LYS A 305 -19.92 16.76 -1.20
C LYS A 305 -19.59 17.20 0.22
N THR A 306 -20.15 16.56 1.23
CA THR A 306 -19.98 16.95 2.65
C THR A 306 -18.67 16.43 3.23
N THR A 307 -18.30 15.19 2.93
CA THR A 307 -17.16 14.50 3.55
C THR A 307 -16.07 14.27 2.52
N SER A 308 -14.80 14.49 2.86
CA SER A 308 -13.66 14.27 1.96
C SER A 308 -13.22 12.80 1.93
N VAL A 309 -12.60 12.38 0.83
CA VAL A 309 -11.60 11.30 0.90
C VAL A 309 -10.33 11.94 1.46
N PRO A 310 -9.50 11.25 2.25
CA PRO A 310 -8.21 11.79 2.73
C PRO A 310 -7.32 12.38 1.63
N SER A 311 -7.56 12.00 0.37
CA SER A 311 -6.81 12.39 -0.83
C SER A 311 -7.47 13.51 -1.67
N ASN A 312 -8.76 13.87 -1.48
CA ASN A 312 -9.51 14.52 -2.58
C ASN A 312 -10.46 15.69 -2.26
N LYS A 313 -10.39 16.32 -1.07
CA LYS A 313 -10.78 17.75 -1.01
C LYS A 313 -9.53 18.58 -1.13
N LYS A 314 -9.69 19.85 -1.53
CA LYS A 314 -8.71 20.96 -1.49
C LYS A 314 -8.07 21.11 -0.09
N MET A 315 -7.41 20.06 0.37
CA MET A 315 -6.40 20.10 1.38
C MET A 315 -5.22 20.61 0.58
N ASN A 316 -4.88 21.88 0.80
CA ASN A 316 -3.47 22.22 0.85
C ASN A 316 -2.85 21.09 1.64
N ILE A 317 -2.21 20.14 0.94
CA ILE A 317 -1.38 19.13 1.56
C ILE A 317 -0.48 19.97 2.46
N VAL A 318 -0.77 19.97 3.75
CA VAL A 318 0.20 20.37 4.75
C VAL A 318 1.34 19.43 4.42
N GLN A 319 2.36 20.00 3.81
CA GLN A 319 3.55 19.32 3.36
C GLN A 319 4.11 18.58 4.57
N LEU A 320 3.77 17.30 4.69
CA LEU A 320 4.70 16.33 5.20
C LEU A 320 5.54 15.85 4.01
N VAL A 321 6.12 16.80 3.28
CA VAL A 321 7.30 16.52 2.47
C VAL A 321 8.43 16.53 3.48
N LEU A 322 8.66 15.39 4.12
CA LEU A 322 9.96 15.14 4.72
C LEU A 322 10.94 15.16 3.53
N TYR A 323 11.77 16.20 3.50
CA TYR A 323 12.82 16.33 2.52
C TYR A 323 13.85 15.26 2.85
N PHE A 324 13.91 14.20 2.04
CA PHE A 324 14.84 13.09 2.23
C PHE A 324 16.06 13.33 1.33
N ASP A 325 17.15 13.75 1.93
CA ASP A 325 18.46 13.66 1.29
C ASP A 325 18.83 12.18 1.17
N VAL A 326 19.09 11.73 -0.05
CA VAL A 326 19.44 10.33 -0.35
C VAL A 326 20.93 10.07 -0.12
N ASN A 327 21.71 11.10 0.21
CA ASN A 327 23.13 10.92 0.48
C ASN A 327 23.41 11.19 1.96
N GLY A 328 23.92 10.16 2.64
CA GLY A 328 24.31 10.19 4.05
C GLY A 328 25.55 11.03 4.32
N GLU A 329 25.57 12.29 3.91
CA GLU A 329 26.56 13.27 4.33
C GLU A 329 25.86 14.56 4.76
N ALA A 330 26.02 14.91 6.04
CA ALA A 330 25.53 16.15 6.60
C ALA A 330 26.30 17.33 5.99
N ASN A 331 25.80 17.91 4.90
CA ASN A 331 26.25 19.20 4.41
C ASN A 331 25.05 20.15 4.24
N PHE A 332 25.00 21.14 5.13
CA PHE A 332 24.05 22.24 5.09
C PHE A 332 24.28 23.10 3.84
N GLY A 333 23.36 23.06 2.87
CA GLY A 333 23.36 24.03 1.77
C GLY A 333 22.41 23.69 0.63
N CYS A 334 21.46 24.61 0.37
CA CYS A 334 20.51 24.65 -0.76
C CYS A 334 19.27 23.73 -0.69
N ASN A 335 18.16 24.31 -0.21
CA ASN A 335 16.82 23.73 -0.31
C ASN A 335 16.19 24.06 -1.67
N ALA A 336 15.83 23.06 -2.46
CA ALA A 336 14.90 23.21 -3.58
C ALA A 336 13.48 22.87 -3.11
N ILE A 337 12.44 23.44 -3.71
CA ILE A 337 11.05 22.99 -3.49
C ILE A 337 10.47 22.72 -4.86
N VAL A 338 10.17 21.45 -5.15
CA VAL A 338 9.47 21.07 -6.37
C VAL A 338 7.97 21.09 -6.07
N ALA A 339 7.28 22.13 -6.57
CA ALA A 339 5.83 22.25 -6.46
C ALA A 339 5.18 21.77 -7.77
N LEU A 340 4.44 20.68 -7.71
CA LEU A 340 3.59 20.24 -8.82
C LEU A 340 2.24 20.96 -8.73
N LYS A 341 1.97 21.87 -9.67
CA LYS A 341 0.67 22.53 -9.80
C LYS A 341 -0.09 21.89 -10.97
N CYS A 342 -1.21 21.24 -10.65
CA CYS A 342 -2.11 20.67 -11.67
C CYS A 342 -3.12 21.75 -12.10
N ILE A 343 -3.08 22.18 -13.36
CA ILE A 343 -4.07 23.10 -13.95
C ILE A 343 -4.51 22.52 -15.30
N GLY A 344 -5.67 21.84 -15.32
CA GLY A 344 -6.18 21.19 -16.53
C GLY A 344 -5.27 20.07 -17.02
N GLN A 345 -5.63 19.42 -18.13
CA GLN A 345 -4.93 18.23 -18.70
C GLN A 345 -3.48 18.48 -19.22
N LYS A 346 -2.75 19.46 -18.66
CA LYS A 346 -1.33 19.68 -18.94
C LYS A 346 -0.55 19.76 -17.61
N TYR A 347 0.48 18.93 -17.50
CA TYR A 347 1.46 19.03 -16.43
C TYR A 347 2.47 20.11 -16.79
N SER A 348 2.66 21.11 -15.92
CA SER A 348 3.73 22.09 -16.03
C SER A 348 4.65 21.98 -14.82
N PHE A 349 5.93 21.74 -15.07
CA PHE A 349 6.97 21.70 -14.04
C PHE A 349 7.44 23.12 -13.74
N ASN A 350 7.26 23.60 -12.52
CA ASN A 350 7.89 24.83 -12.05
C ASN A 350 8.85 24.47 -10.91
N ILE A 351 10.15 24.62 -11.18
CA ILE A 351 11.18 24.52 -10.14
C ILE A 351 11.30 25.91 -9.53
N VAL A 352 10.86 26.06 -8.28
CA VAL A 352 11.08 27.29 -7.52
C VAL A 352 12.29 27.06 -6.63
N VAL A 353 13.40 27.71 -6.96
CA VAL A 353 14.60 27.75 -6.11
C VAL A 353 14.47 28.98 -5.21
N SER A 354 14.12 28.79 -3.94
CA SER A 354 14.14 29.87 -2.95
C SER A 354 15.40 29.77 -2.10
N GLN A 355 16.31 30.74 -2.21
CA GLN A 355 17.40 30.88 -1.25
C GLN A 355 16.85 31.39 0.09
N LEU A 356 16.90 30.56 1.13
CA LEU A 356 16.60 30.97 2.51
C LEU A 356 17.88 31.46 3.17
N LYS A 357 18.01 32.78 3.33
CA LYS A 357 19.01 33.42 4.20
C LYS A 357 18.28 33.82 5.49
N MET A 358 18.57 33.16 6.62
CA MET A 358 18.02 33.58 7.91
C MET A 358 18.72 34.85 8.37
N ASN A 359 17.97 35.94 8.49
CA ASN A 359 18.27 37.00 9.45
C ASN A 359 16.95 37.48 10.09
N THR A 360 17.01 37.61 11.41
CA THR A 360 16.01 38.06 12.39
C THR A 360 14.90 38.99 11.86
N GLY A 361 13.64 38.61 12.09
CA GLY A 361 12.48 39.52 12.00
C GLY A 361 11.23 38.85 11.42
N LEU A 362 10.09 39.02 12.09
CA LEU A 362 8.73 38.58 11.71
C LEU A 362 8.51 38.39 10.19
N LEU A 363 8.02 37.21 9.77
CA LEU A 363 7.50 37.02 8.41
C LEU A 363 5.96 36.90 8.43
N ARG A 364 5.27 37.94 7.94
CA ARG A 364 3.88 37.88 7.48
C ARG A 364 3.85 37.16 6.14
N ILE A 365 3.09 36.08 6.04
CA ILE A 365 2.77 35.42 4.76
C ILE A 365 1.63 36.20 4.10
N CYS A 366 1.95 37.01 3.09
CA CYS A 366 0.95 37.58 2.18
C CYS A 366 0.63 36.56 1.08
N PHE A 367 -0.62 36.13 0.98
CA PHE A 367 -1.12 35.42 -0.19
C PHE A 367 -1.43 36.44 -1.30
N PRO A 368 -1.08 36.18 -2.58
CA PRO A 368 -1.56 37.02 -3.66
C PRO A 368 -3.07 36.82 -3.84
N ARG A 369 -3.83 37.92 -3.69
CA ARG A 369 -5.23 38.01 -4.09
C ARG A 369 -5.34 37.88 -5.61
N GLU A 370 -6.44 37.29 -6.05
CA GLU A 370 -6.83 37.10 -7.44
C GLU A 370 -6.83 38.42 -8.23
N GLY A 371 -6.26 38.37 -9.45
CA GLY A 371 -6.46 39.36 -10.50
C GLY A 371 -5.33 40.38 -10.68
N CYS A 372 -4.51 40.19 -11.72
CA CYS A 372 -4.05 41.26 -12.63
C CYS A 372 -3.25 40.65 -13.80
N ALA A 373 -3.55 41.15 -15.00
CA ALA A 373 -3.04 40.72 -16.29
C ALA A 373 -1.63 41.27 -16.60
N GLY A 374 -0.91 40.55 -17.47
CA GLY A 374 0.11 41.08 -18.40
C GLY A 374 1.43 41.58 -17.83
N ALA A 375 2.52 40.85 -18.09
CA ALA A 375 3.83 41.41 -18.46
C ALA A 375 4.82 40.27 -18.80
N ASP A 376 5.38 40.32 -20.00
CA ASP A 376 6.54 39.55 -20.42
C ASP A 376 7.79 39.96 -19.63
N HIS A 377 8.48 39.00 -19.01
CA HIS A 377 9.85 39.20 -18.56
C HIS A 377 10.72 37.98 -18.92
N HIS A 378 11.59 38.21 -19.91
CA HIS A 378 12.76 37.40 -20.21
C HIS A 378 13.67 37.32 -18.99
N VAL A 379 14.04 36.11 -18.57
CA VAL A 379 15.14 35.88 -17.62
C VAL A 379 16.29 35.23 -18.36
N THR A 380 17.39 35.98 -18.44
CA THR A 380 18.66 35.58 -19.04
C THR A 380 19.37 34.56 -18.14
N VAL A 381 19.75 33.41 -18.70
CA VAL A 381 20.50 32.36 -17.99
C VAL A 381 21.99 32.72 -18.02
N THR A 382 22.58 33.02 -16.86
CA THR A 382 24.04 33.13 -16.69
C THR A 382 24.65 31.77 -16.31
N SER A 383 25.82 31.51 -16.88
CA SER A 383 26.44 30.21 -17.15
C SER A 383 27.29 29.62 -16.01
N GLU A 384 26.68 29.18 -14.90
CA GLU A 384 27.41 28.46 -13.82
C GLU A 384 26.83 27.09 -13.44
N LEU A 385 26.09 26.43 -14.35
CA LEU A 385 25.49 25.10 -14.10
C LEU A 385 26.05 23.97 -15.00
N SER A 386 27.05 24.23 -15.84
CA SER A 386 27.59 23.23 -16.77
C SER A 386 28.63 22.27 -16.16
N LYS A 387 28.98 22.41 -14.88
CA LYS A 387 30.01 21.55 -14.23
C LYS A 387 29.49 20.38 -13.38
N TYR A 388 28.16 20.25 -13.17
CA TYR A 388 27.60 19.25 -12.24
C TYR A 388 26.72 18.16 -12.89
N VAL A 389 26.61 18.10 -14.22
CA VAL A 389 25.64 17.20 -14.91
C VAL A 389 26.28 15.95 -15.56
N ASN A 390 27.58 15.72 -15.39
CA ASN A 390 28.23 14.51 -15.92
C ASN A 390 28.34 13.43 -14.84
N ASN A 391 27.24 12.72 -14.53
CA ASN A 391 27.21 11.30 -14.11
C ASN A 391 25.83 10.87 -13.58
N VAL A 392 24.84 10.73 -14.46
CA VAL A 392 23.65 9.91 -14.17
C VAL A 392 23.44 8.91 -15.30
N SER A 393 24.34 7.93 -15.34
CA SER A 393 24.20 6.72 -16.15
C SER A 393 23.68 5.62 -15.24
N SER A 394 22.35 5.51 -15.05
CA SER A 394 21.63 4.33 -14.52
C SER A 394 20.14 4.62 -14.32
N VAL A 395 19.38 4.77 -15.42
CA VAL A 395 17.91 4.69 -15.41
C VAL A 395 17.47 3.68 -16.45
N TYR A 396 17.79 2.41 -16.22
CA TYR A 396 17.31 1.29 -17.02
C TYR A 396 16.89 0.16 -16.08
N CYS A 397 15.68 0.24 -15.52
CA CYS A 397 14.95 -0.94 -15.00
C CYS A 397 13.46 -0.69 -14.65
N LEU A 398 12.90 0.51 -14.85
CA LEU A 398 11.50 0.81 -14.53
C LEU A 398 10.50 0.74 -15.71
N ASN A 399 10.96 0.47 -16.93
CA ASN A 399 10.11 0.52 -18.13
C ASN A 399 9.20 -0.71 -18.32
N LEU A 400 9.50 -1.86 -17.71
CA LEU A 400 8.68 -3.07 -17.88
C LEU A 400 7.38 -3.05 -17.07
N CYS A 401 7.35 -2.40 -15.91
CA CYS A 401 6.10 -2.20 -15.16
C CYS A 401 5.18 -1.18 -15.85
N TRP A 402 5.73 -0.19 -16.55
CA TRP A 402 4.93 0.85 -17.19
C TRP A 402 4.20 0.35 -18.44
N MET A 403 4.85 -0.47 -19.28
CA MET A 403 4.24 -0.96 -20.53
C MET A 403 3.04 -1.90 -20.31
N PHE A 404 3.00 -2.62 -19.18
CA PHE A 404 1.84 -3.47 -18.86
C PHE A 404 0.62 -2.67 -18.38
N PHE A 405 0.83 -1.50 -17.76
CA PHE A 405 -0.24 -0.66 -17.22
C PHE A 405 -0.91 0.24 -18.28
N GLN A 406 -0.24 0.52 -19.40
CA GLN A 406 -0.75 1.43 -20.43
C GLN A 406 -1.80 0.80 -21.35
N ARG A 407 -1.84 -0.54 -21.46
CA ARG A 407 -2.74 -1.25 -22.39
C ARG A 407 -4.23 -1.22 -22.00
N HIS A 408 -4.56 -0.67 -20.81
CA HIS A 408 -5.93 -0.49 -20.33
C HIS A 408 -6.51 0.92 -20.55
N CYS A 409 -5.79 1.81 -21.25
CA CYS A 409 -6.29 3.15 -21.58
C CYS A 409 -6.88 3.30 -22.99
N GLU A 410 -6.77 2.30 -23.87
CA GLU A 410 -7.32 2.36 -25.24
C GLU A 410 -8.49 1.38 -25.41
N ALA A 411 -9.62 1.67 -24.79
CA ALA A 411 -10.90 1.07 -25.15
C ALA A 411 -12.06 1.95 -24.64
N LEU A 412 -12.27 3.11 -25.27
CA LEU A 412 -13.54 3.81 -25.22
C LEU A 412 -13.98 4.11 -26.67
N PRO A 413 -15.23 3.76 -27.05
CA PRO A 413 -15.72 3.98 -28.40
C PRO A 413 -15.97 5.48 -28.63
N LEU A 414 -15.44 6.00 -29.73
CA LEU A 414 -15.81 7.29 -30.28
C LEU A 414 -17.30 7.26 -30.65
N GLY A 415 -18.12 7.97 -29.87
CA GLY A 415 -19.53 8.16 -30.17
C GLY A 415 -20.06 9.38 -29.45
N VAL A 416 -20.58 10.31 -30.24
CA VAL A 416 -21.41 11.47 -29.88
C VAL A 416 -20.65 12.78 -29.56
N LEU A 417 -20.23 13.46 -30.62
CA LEU A 417 -20.29 14.93 -30.69
C LEU A 417 -21.54 15.31 -31.49
N GLY A 418 -22.43 16.06 -30.86
CA GLY A 418 -23.66 16.54 -31.47
C GLY A 418 -23.48 17.82 -32.28
N SER A 419 -24.35 17.94 -33.29
CA SER A 419 -24.97 19.16 -33.80
C SER A 419 -24.08 20.24 -34.43
N PHE A 420 -24.13 20.34 -35.76
CA PHE A 420 -24.33 21.64 -36.43
C PHE A 420 -25.10 21.48 -37.74
N ALA A 421 -26.05 22.38 -37.94
CA ALA A 421 -27.04 22.50 -39.00
C ALA A 421 -26.52 22.35 -40.44
N LYS A 422 -27.31 21.66 -41.31
CA LYS A 422 -27.72 22.22 -42.62
C LYS A 422 -28.90 21.44 -43.23
N SER A 423 -29.90 22.20 -43.64
CA SER A 423 -31.05 21.79 -44.45
C SER A 423 -30.63 21.26 -45.83
N ARG A 424 -31.33 20.24 -46.35
CA ARG A 424 -32.13 20.27 -47.60
C ARG A 424 -32.29 18.87 -48.21
N ASN A 425 -33.56 18.56 -48.48
CA ASN A 425 -34.10 17.94 -49.70
C ASN A 425 -33.79 16.46 -50.06
N THR A 426 -34.89 15.71 -50.04
CA THR A 426 -35.43 14.82 -51.10
C THR A 426 -34.71 13.54 -51.50
N LEU A 427 -35.58 12.51 -51.54
CA LEU A 427 -35.53 11.19 -52.18
C LEU A 427 -34.82 10.06 -51.42
#